data_AF-A0A2V8KIY1-F1
#
_entry.id   AF-A0A2V8KIY1-F1
#
_cell.length_a   1.000
_cell.length_b   1.000
_cell.length_c   1.000
_cell.angle_alpha   90.00
_cell.angle_beta   90.00
_cell.angle_gamma   90.00
#
_symmetry.space_group_name_H-M   'P 1'
#
loop_
_entity.id
_entity.type
_entity.pdbx_description
1 polymer ?
#
loop_
_entity_poly.entity_id
_entity_poly.type
_entity_poly.pdbx_seq_one_letter_code
_entity_poly.pdbx_strand_id
1 'polypeptide(L)'
;MEGRPRNLRNYVAPDGTTEPFRDWIKKLKDGQGRGRIQARLTRIRLNGNFGKFESLKDGVFELKIDVGPGYRVYFGEDSERDEIILLWGGDKRSQAADIEKAKEYWKEYNDA
;
A
#
# COMPACT_ATOMS: atom_id res chain seq x y z
N MET A 1 2.27 0.78 -22.00
CA MET A 1 3.39 1.00 -21.07
C MET A 1 3.61 -0.31 -20.32
N GLU A 2 4.63 -1.05 -20.69
CA GLU A 2 5.02 -2.25 -19.95
C GLU A 2 5.64 -1.83 -18.61
N GLY A 3 5.20 -2.45 -17.52
CA GLY A 3 5.73 -2.15 -16.19
C GLY A 3 7.13 -2.74 -16.02
N ARG A 4 7.97 -2.05 -15.25
CA ARG A 4 9.28 -2.55 -14.79
C ARG A 4 9.17 -3.09 -13.37
N PRO A 5 10.02 -4.03 -12.94
CA PRO A 5 10.13 -4.45 -11.54
C PRO A 5 10.18 -3.24 -10.59
N ARG A 6 9.50 -3.32 -9.44
CA ARG A 6 9.49 -2.26 -8.43
C ARG A 6 9.96 -2.78 -7.08
N ASN A 7 10.76 -1.99 -6.39
CA ASN A 7 11.11 -2.26 -5.00
C ASN A 7 9.95 -1.84 -4.10
N LEU A 8 9.49 -2.74 -3.22
CA LEU A 8 8.39 -2.47 -2.29
C LEU A 8 8.91 -2.56 -0.86
N ARG A 9 8.75 -1.48 -0.10
CA ARG A 9 9.02 -1.42 1.34
C ARG A 9 7.77 -1.06 2.12
N ASN A 10 7.73 -1.45 3.39
CA ASN A 10 6.75 -0.87 4.30
C ASN A 10 7.27 0.48 4.77
N TYR A 11 6.37 1.43 4.95
CA TYR A 11 6.64 2.56 5.82
C TYR A 11 6.93 2.08 7.24
N VAL A 12 7.93 2.72 7.87
CA VAL A 12 8.33 2.52 9.26
C VAL A 12 8.09 3.85 9.97
N ALA A 13 7.32 3.84 11.06
CA ALA A 13 7.01 5.04 11.82
C ALA A 13 8.28 5.66 12.45
N PRO A 14 8.23 6.92 12.91
CA PRO A 14 9.38 7.59 13.52
C PRO A 14 9.94 6.88 14.78
N ASP A 15 9.15 6.01 15.41
CA ASP A 15 9.61 5.14 16.51
C ASP A 15 10.59 4.04 16.06
N GLY A 16 10.79 3.87 14.74
CA GLY A 16 11.71 2.92 14.14
C GLY A 16 11.24 1.46 14.15
N THR A 17 10.02 1.17 14.64
CA THR A 17 9.55 -0.21 14.90
C THR A 17 8.15 -0.50 14.37
N THR A 18 7.26 0.50 14.34
CA THR A 18 5.88 0.33 13.88
C THR A 18 5.85 0.31 12.35
N GLU A 19 5.31 -0.77 11.77
CA GLU A 19 5.11 -0.94 10.32
C GLU A 19 3.61 -1.08 10.03
N PRO A 20 2.87 0.03 9.83
CA PRO A 20 1.41 0.04 9.86
C PRO A 20 0.75 -0.95 8.86
N PHE A 21 1.21 -0.98 7.60
CA PHE A 21 0.74 -1.95 6.61
C PHE A 21 1.02 -3.40 7.02
N ARG A 22 2.23 -3.69 7.52
CA ARG A 22 2.65 -5.04 7.92
C ARG A 22 1.82 -5.54 9.08
N ASP A 23 1.53 -4.68 10.05
CA ASP A 23 0.72 -5.04 11.21
C ASP A 23 -0.74 -5.29 10.82
N TRP A 24 -1.28 -4.46 9.92
CA TRP A 24 -2.62 -4.66 9.38
C TRP A 24 -2.74 -6.00 8.64
N ILE A 25 -1.85 -6.29 7.68
CA ILE A 25 -1.95 -7.51 6.86
C ILE A 25 -1.75 -8.79 7.68
N LYS A 26 -0.94 -8.73 8.75
CA LYS A 26 -0.78 -9.83 9.71
C LYS A 26 -2.04 -10.11 10.52
N LYS A 27 -2.80 -9.05 10.88
CA LYS A 27 -4.05 -9.15 11.65
C LYS A 27 -5.25 -9.54 10.79
N LEU A 28 -5.13 -9.49 9.47
CA LEU A 28 -6.22 -9.84 8.55
C LEU A 28 -6.57 -11.34 8.65
N LYS A 29 -7.78 -11.63 9.14
CA LYS A 29 -8.29 -13.01 9.34
C LYS A 29 -8.67 -13.72 8.04
N ASP A 30 -9.03 -12.97 7.01
CA ASP A 30 -9.38 -13.52 5.70
C ASP A 30 -8.12 -13.96 4.94
N GLY A 31 -7.84 -15.27 4.99
CA GLY A 31 -6.70 -15.88 4.33
C GLY A 31 -6.73 -15.75 2.80
N GLN A 32 -7.93 -15.78 2.19
CA GLN A 32 -8.05 -15.64 0.73
C GLN A 32 -7.78 -14.20 0.31
N GLY A 33 -8.35 -13.22 1.02
CA GLY A 33 -8.07 -11.81 0.85
C GLY A 33 -6.57 -11.48 0.97
N ARG A 34 -5.94 -11.96 2.05
CA ARG A 34 -4.49 -11.81 2.27
C ARG A 34 -3.67 -12.40 1.12
N GLY A 35 -4.04 -13.60 0.63
CA GLY A 35 -3.36 -14.23 -0.52
C GLY A 35 -3.47 -13.40 -1.81
N ARG A 36 -4.64 -12.80 -2.06
CA ARG A 36 -4.86 -11.92 -3.22
C ARG A 36 -4.07 -10.62 -3.13
N ILE A 37 -3.95 -10.04 -1.94
CA ILE A 37 -3.09 -8.88 -1.68
C ILE A 37 -1.63 -9.24 -1.95
N GLN A 38 -1.13 -10.32 -1.37
CA GLN A 38 0.25 -10.75 -1.56
C GLN A 38 0.56 -11.01 -3.05
N ALA A 39 -0.35 -11.69 -3.76
CA ALA A 39 -0.20 -11.93 -5.20
C ALA A 39 -0.13 -10.63 -6.01
N ARG A 40 -0.91 -9.60 -5.62
CA ARG A 40 -0.83 -8.27 -6.26
C ARG A 40 0.52 -7.62 -6.00
N LEU A 41 1.02 -7.61 -4.76
CA LEU A 41 2.32 -7.03 -4.43
C LEU A 41 3.48 -7.75 -5.14
N THR A 42 3.41 -9.08 -5.26
CA THR A 42 4.39 -9.87 -6.02
C THR A 42 4.42 -9.49 -7.49
N ARG A 43 3.27 -9.25 -8.12
CA ARG A 43 3.24 -8.77 -9.53
C ARG A 43 3.92 -7.41 -9.66
N ILE A 44 3.63 -6.47 -8.77
CA ILE A 44 4.27 -5.15 -8.79
C ILE A 44 5.80 -5.31 -8.63
N ARG A 45 6.26 -6.18 -7.74
CA ARG A 45 7.69 -6.48 -7.59
C ARG A 45 8.34 -7.02 -8.86
N LEU A 46 7.69 -7.98 -9.52
CA LEU A 46 8.28 -8.68 -10.66
C LEU A 46 8.19 -7.92 -11.98
N ASN A 47 7.14 -7.14 -12.21
CA ASN A 47 6.88 -6.52 -13.50
C ASN A 47 6.13 -5.20 -13.42
N GLY A 48 6.05 -4.56 -12.25
CA GLY A 48 5.41 -3.25 -12.10
C GLY A 48 3.92 -3.25 -12.42
N ASN A 49 3.24 -4.40 -12.39
CA ASN A 49 1.82 -4.47 -12.68
C ASN A 49 0.96 -4.18 -11.45
N PHE A 50 0.65 -2.90 -11.25
CA PHE A 50 -0.27 -2.39 -10.22
C PHE A 50 -1.72 -2.84 -10.44
N GLY A 51 -2.10 -3.15 -11.69
CA GLY A 51 -3.49 -3.38 -12.07
C GLY A 51 -4.34 -2.15 -11.86
N LYS A 52 -5.44 -2.29 -11.12
CA LYS A 52 -6.37 -1.20 -10.85
C LYS A 52 -5.88 -0.41 -9.65
N PHE A 53 -5.49 0.84 -9.89
CA PHE A 53 -5.15 1.79 -8.85
C PHE A 53 -5.63 3.19 -9.21
N GLU A 54 -5.66 4.08 -8.24
CA GLU A 54 -6.08 5.49 -8.40
C GLU A 54 -5.15 6.40 -7.59
N SER A 55 -4.90 7.62 -8.08
CA SER A 55 -4.23 8.65 -7.30
C SER A 55 -5.24 9.36 -6.40
N LEU A 56 -4.89 9.48 -5.11
CA LEU A 56 -5.71 10.13 -4.08
C LEU A 56 -5.26 11.56 -3.77
N LYS A 57 -4.40 12.12 -4.64
CA LYS A 57 -3.66 13.38 -4.44
C LYS A 57 -2.62 13.27 -3.31
N ASP A 58 -1.85 14.33 -3.14
CA ASP A 58 -0.81 14.45 -2.08
C ASP A 58 0.24 13.33 -2.13
N GLY A 59 0.51 12.79 -3.32
CA GLY A 59 1.49 11.71 -3.51
C GLY A 59 1.03 10.32 -3.06
N VAL A 60 -0.22 10.16 -2.63
CA VAL A 60 -0.79 8.88 -2.19
C VAL A 60 -1.61 8.23 -3.30
N PHE A 61 -1.51 6.91 -3.41
CA PHE A 61 -2.23 6.08 -4.36
C PHE A 61 -2.94 4.93 -3.65
N GLU A 62 -4.03 4.45 -4.25
CA GLU A 62 -4.83 3.34 -3.75
C GLU A 62 -4.84 2.19 -4.76
N LEU A 63 -4.31 1.02 -4.39
CA LEU A 63 -4.53 -0.23 -5.11
C LEU A 63 -5.90 -0.80 -4.77
N LYS A 64 -6.70 -1.11 -5.79
CA LYS A 64 -8.04 -1.69 -5.65
C LYS A 64 -8.01 -3.19 -5.91
N ILE A 65 -8.30 -3.97 -4.89
CA ILE A 65 -8.33 -5.44 -4.94
C ILE A 65 -9.76 -5.90 -4.65
N ASP A 66 -10.55 -6.01 -5.71
CA ASP A 66 -11.99 -6.26 -5.65
C ASP A 66 -12.30 -7.76 -5.38
N VAL A 67 -11.92 -8.24 -4.19
CA VAL A 67 -12.24 -9.57 -3.64
C VAL A 67 -12.73 -9.43 -2.19
N GLY A 68 -13.64 -10.30 -1.75
CA GLY A 68 -14.19 -10.24 -0.38
C GLY A 68 -14.82 -8.87 -0.10
N PRO A 69 -14.43 -8.16 0.99
CA PRO A 69 -14.96 -6.84 1.31
C PRO A 69 -14.50 -5.72 0.35
N GLY A 70 -13.61 -6.02 -0.59
CA GLY A 70 -12.99 -5.05 -1.48
C GLY A 70 -11.80 -4.38 -0.78
N TYR A 71 -10.66 -5.07 -0.76
CA TYR A 71 -9.45 -4.59 -0.10
C TYR A 71 -8.82 -3.42 -0.83
N ARG A 72 -8.18 -2.54 -0.05
CA ARG A 72 -7.41 -1.38 -0.50
C ARG A 72 -6.03 -1.43 0.12
N VAL A 73 -5.01 -1.15 -0.67
CA VAL A 73 -3.63 -0.95 -0.19
C VAL A 73 -3.20 0.43 -0.61
N TYR A 74 -2.78 1.22 0.36
CA TYR A 74 -2.36 2.60 0.15
C TYR A 74 -0.85 2.67 0.08
N PHE A 75 -0.34 3.39 -0.90
CA PHE A 75 1.09 3.50 -1.13
C PHE A 75 1.51 4.88 -1.63
N GLY A 76 2.76 5.24 -1.34
CA GLY A 76 3.46 6.37 -1.95
C GLY A 76 4.54 5.87 -2.91
N GLU A 77 4.99 6.73 -3.81
CA GLU A 77 6.06 6.45 -4.76
C GLU A 77 7.24 7.37 -4.48
N ASP A 78 8.34 6.80 -3.99
CA ASP A 78 9.62 7.49 -3.82
C ASP A 78 10.42 7.33 -5.11
N SER A 79 10.40 8.39 -5.92
CA SER A 79 11.09 8.40 -7.22
C SER A 79 12.60 8.54 -7.08
N GLU A 80 13.11 9.10 -5.98
CA GLU A 80 14.55 9.27 -5.75
C GLU A 80 15.20 7.93 -5.44
N ARG A 81 14.51 7.09 -4.66
CA ARG A 81 14.98 5.75 -4.28
C ARG A 81 14.52 4.65 -5.24
N ASP A 82 13.64 4.96 -6.19
CA ASP A 82 12.96 4.01 -7.07
C ASP A 82 12.15 2.94 -6.28
N GLU A 83 11.44 3.39 -5.25
CA GLU A 83 10.71 2.54 -4.31
C GLU A 83 9.22 2.87 -4.25
N ILE A 84 8.42 1.83 -3.97
CA ILE A 84 7.01 1.93 -3.59
C ILE A 84 6.91 1.69 -2.09
N ILE A 85 6.37 2.66 -1.38
CA ILE A 85 6.24 2.65 0.07
C ILE A 85 4.82 2.27 0.44
N LEU A 86 4.63 1.10 1.06
CA LEU A 86 3.33 0.61 1.54
C LEU A 86 3.01 1.29 2.88
N LEU A 87 1.95 2.11 2.87
CA LEU A 87 1.60 3.01 3.97
C LEU A 87 0.59 2.32 4.90
N TRP A 88 -0.48 1.82 4.32
CA TRP A 88 -1.62 1.28 5.07
C TRP A 88 -2.40 0.29 4.22
N GLY A 89 -3.32 -0.44 4.86
CA GLY A 89 -4.28 -1.28 4.18
C GLY A 89 -5.62 -1.28 4.89
N GLY A 90 -6.67 -1.56 4.14
CA GLY A 90 -8.02 -1.56 4.64
C GLY A 90 -8.97 -2.22 3.67
N ASP A 91 -10.25 -1.93 3.83
CA ASP A 91 -11.28 -2.34 2.88
C ASP A 91 -12.23 -1.18 2.56
N LYS A 92 -13.15 -1.42 1.63
CA LYS A 92 -14.05 -0.38 1.13
C LYS A 92 -14.90 0.27 2.24
N ARG A 93 -15.14 -0.40 3.37
CA ARG A 93 -15.97 0.13 4.48
C ARG A 93 -15.24 1.19 5.29
N SER A 94 -13.92 1.08 5.44
CA SER A 94 -13.08 2.01 6.19
C SER A 94 -12.31 3.00 5.30
N GLN A 95 -12.53 2.94 3.99
CA GLN A 95 -11.77 3.67 2.96
C GLN A 95 -11.49 5.14 3.30
N ALA A 96 -12.50 5.90 3.72
CA ALA A 96 -12.30 7.32 4.04
C ALA A 96 -11.27 7.54 5.17
N ALA A 97 -11.38 6.77 6.27
CA ALA A 97 -10.45 6.87 7.39
C ALA A 97 -9.05 6.31 7.03
N ASP A 98 -9.01 5.29 6.17
CA ASP A 98 -7.76 4.69 5.71
C ASP A 98 -6.95 5.62 4.79
N ILE A 99 -7.64 6.43 3.98
CA ILE A 99 -7.01 7.46 3.13
C ILE A 99 -6.32 8.51 3.99
N GLU A 100 -6.99 9.02 5.03
CA GLU A 100 -6.41 10.03 5.92
C GLU A 100 -5.15 9.50 6.62
N LYS A 101 -5.20 8.26 7.16
CA LYS A 101 -4.01 7.61 7.75
C LYS A 101 -2.87 7.44 6.75
N ALA A 102 -3.19 7.05 5.52
CA ALA A 102 -2.16 6.89 4.49
C ALA A 102 -1.48 8.22 4.16
N LYS A 103 -2.24 9.33 4.09
CA LYS A 103 -1.67 10.67 3.87
C LYS A 103 -0.81 11.14 5.03
N GLU A 104 -1.22 10.85 6.27
CA GLU A 104 -0.42 11.12 7.47
C GLU A 104 0.92 10.39 7.41
N TYR A 105 0.91 9.07 7.19
CA TYR A 105 2.14 8.28 7.09
C TYR A 105 3.03 8.69 5.92
N TRP A 106 2.43 9.10 4.79
CA TRP A 106 3.20 9.60 3.66
C TRP A 106 3.86 10.94 3.96
N LYS A 107 3.17 11.84 4.66
CA LYS A 107 3.76 13.09 5.12
C LYS A 107 4.93 12.82 6.07
N GLU A 108 4.74 11.96 7.06
CA GLU A 108 5.81 11.59 8.01
C GLU A 108 7.03 10.97 7.31
N TYR A 109 6.81 10.14 6.28
CA TYR A 109 7.90 9.57 5.47
C TYR A 109 8.74 10.65 4.78
N ASN A 110 8.10 11.70 4.25
CA ASN A 110 8.79 12.77 3.52
C ASN A 110 9.41 13.84 4.43
N ASP A 111 8.93 13.95 5.68
CA ASP A 111 9.44 14.89 6.67
C ASP A 111 10.65 14.33 7.47
N ALA A 112 11.00 13.05 7.28
CA ALA A 112 12.07 12.32 7.98
C ALA A 112 13.42 12.38 7.25
#